data_AF-A0A8B6FWR8-F1
#
_entry.id   AF-A0A8B6FWR8-F1
#
_cell.length_a   1.000
_cell.length_b   1.000
_cell.length_c   1.000
_cell.angle_alpha   90.00
_cell.angle_beta   90.00
_cell.angle_gamma   90.00
#
_symmetry.space_group_name_H-M   'P 1'
#
loop_
_entity.id
_entity.type
_entity.pdbx_description
1 polymer ?
#
loop_
_entity_poly.entity_id
_entity_poly.type
_entity_poly.pdbx_seq_one_letter_code
_entity_poly.pdbx_strand_id
1 'polypeptide(L)'
;MKTCLYLAVVFSLAGFLIPVKGELKKSLVTLKQDVQKLRERVTDLASRLKNAETTKLDLAERLSKAMKTIENLKSERTVKKRAFTSSQVAFYAALRHSVHAMDPHHAVVFDDVFTSTSPDVYNDVNGMFTAPVSGLYCFSWTNNVDATDYQSTELVLEGKPMAWAYADTKGDQNEDDYGSSSQTILLKVDKGQHVWIRTGAQGKGTLHGEDYTSFSGFLVYQTDDSTSTGD
;
A
#
# COMPACT_ATOMS: atom_id res chain seq x y z
N MET A 1 -102.80 25.28 -4.45
CA MET A 1 -101.45 25.69 -4.00
C MET A 1 -100.54 24.53 -3.58
N LYS A 2 -101.01 23.52 -2.84
CA LYS A 2 -100.16 22.43 -2.31
C LYS A 2 -99.49 21.55 -3.40
N THR A 3 -100.15 21.32 -4.53
CA THR A 3 -99.64 20.51 -5.65
C THR A 3 -98.54 21.19 -6.47
N CYS A 4 -98.55 22.52 -6.58
CA CYS A 4 -97.57 23.28 -7.36
C CYS A 4 -96.23 23.42 -6.63
N LEU A 5 -96.24 23.57 -5.29
CA LEU A 5 -95.03 23.52 -4.47
C LEU A 5 -94.35 22.14 -4.52
N TYR A 6 -95.12 21.06 -4.56
CA TYR A 6 -94.57 19.70 -4.55
C TYR A 6 -93.79 19.37 -5.82
N LEU A 7 -94.31 19.75 -6.99
CA LEU A 7 -93.61 19.59 -8.27
C LEU A 7 -92.34 20.45 -8.36
N ALA A 8 -92.35 21.68 -7.86
CA ALA A 8 -91.17 22.55 -7.84
C ALA A 8 -90.06 22.01 -6.93
N VAL A 9 -90.42 21.49 -5.75
CA VAL A 9 -89.47 20.87 -4.80
C VAL A 9 -88.89 19.59 -5.38
N VAL A 10 -89.71 18.74 -6.00
CA VAL A 10 -89.25 17.50 -6.63
C VAL A 10 -88.33 17.77 -7.83
N PHE A 11 -88.64 18.75 -8.69
CA PHE A 11 -87.75 19.13 -9.80
C PHE A 11 -86.43 19.74 -9.30
N SER A 12 -86.46 20.57 -8.25
CA SER A 12 -85.27 21.15 -7.63
C SER A 12 -84.35 20.08 -7.01
N LEU A 13 -84.92 19.13 -6.27
CA LEU A 13 -84.19 17.99 -5.70
C LEU A 13 -83.64 17.04 -6.77
N ALA A 14 -84.43 16.74 -7.82
CA ALA A 14 -83.98 15.90 -8.93
C ALA A 14 -82.84 16.56 -9.72
N GLY A 15 -82.91 17.88 -9.94
CA GLY A 15 -81.83 18.66 -10.56
C GLY A 15 -80.53 18.65 -9.76
N PHE A 16 -80.60 18.47 -8.43
CA PHE A 16 -79.42 18.36 -7.55
C PHE A 16 -78.90 16.91 -7.44
N LEU A 17 -79.78 15.90 -7.47
CA LEU A 17 -79.39 14.49 -7.33
C LEU A 17 -78.64 13.93 -8.55
N ILE A 18 -78.98 14.38 -9.76
CA ILE A 18 -78.37 13.91 -11.00
C ILE A 18 -76.86 14.25 -11.08
N PRO A 19 -76.41 15.51 -10.87
CA PRO A 19 -74.99 15.84 -10.88
C PRO A 19 -74.21 15.15 -9.75
N VAL A 20 -74.80 15.00 -8.56
CA VAL A 20 -74.18 14.26 -7.45
C VAL A 20 -73.97 12.78 -7.80
N LYS A 21 -74.94 12.12 -8.44
CA LYS A 21 -74.77 10.75 -8.94
C LYS A 21 -73.71 10.63 -10.04
N GLY A 22 -73.57 11.66 -10.88
CA GLY A 22 -72.54 11.74 -11.92
C GLY A 22 -71.13 11.83 -11.35
N GLU A 23 -70.92 12.73 -10.39
CA GLU A 23 -69.64 12.89 -9.68
C GLU A 23 -69.27 11.63 -8.89
N LEU A 24 -70.23 11.02 -8.19
CA LEU A 24 -70.00 9.76 -7.46
C LEU A 24 -69.54 8.62 -8.38
N LYS A 25 -70.10 8.52 -9.59
CA LYS A 25 -69.66 7.55 -10.60
C LYS A 25 -68.23 7.80 -11.07
N LYS A 26 -67.84 9.07 -11.29
CA LYS A 26 -66.46 9.41 -11.69
C LYS A 26 -65.48 9.03 -10.58
N SER A 27 -65.76 9.40 -9.33
CA SER A 27 -64.92 9.05 -8.18
C SER A 27 -64.78 7.53 -8.00
N LEU A 28 -65.85 6.76 -8.23
CA LEU A 28 -65.80 5.30 -8.18
C LEU A 28 -64.88 4.71 -9.26
N VAL A 29 -64.88 5.28 -10.46
CA VAL A 29 -63.99 4.84 -11.55
C VAL A 29 -62.53 5.15 -11.23
N THR A 30 -62.24 6.37 -10.76
CA THR A 30 -60.88 6.76 -10.35
C THR A 30 -60.37 5.87 -9.21
N LEU A 31 -61.19 5.62 -8.19
CA LEU A 31 -60.82 4.77 -7.06
C LEU A 31 -60.51 3.33 -7.50
N LYS A 32 -61.27 2.78 -8.44
CA LYS A 32 -60.98 1.45 -9.02
C LYS A 32 -59.64 1.42 -9.75
N GLN A 33 -59.30 2.47 -10.49
CA GLN A 33 -58.00 2.57 -11.16
C GLN A 33 -56.84 2.67 -10.17
N ASP A 34 -56.99 3.46 -9.10
CA ASP A 34 -55.96 3.61 -8.08
C ASP A 34 -55.75 2.31 -7.28
N VAL A 35 -56.83 1.58 -6.97
CA VAL A 35 -56.73 0.25 -6.33
C VAL A 35 -55.99 -0.73 -7.25
N GLN A 36 -56.23 -0.68 -8.55
CA GLN A 36 -55.54 -1.54 -9.51
C GLN A 36 -54.03 -1.20 -9.60
N LYS A 37 -53.69 0.09 -9.72
CA LYS A 37 -52.29 0.55 -9.69
C LYS A 37 -51.59 0.18 -8.37
N LEU A 38 -52.31 0.27 -7.25
CA LEU A 38 -51.75 -0.08 -5.95
C LEU A 38 -51.46 -1.58 -5.86
N ARG A 39 -52.33 -2.43 -6.43
CA ARG A 39 -52.08 -3.88 -6.53
C ARG A 39 -50.82 -4.17 -7.34
N GLU A 40 -50.66 -3.52 -8.49
CA GLU A 40 -49.46 -3.67 -9.34
C GLU A 40 -48.18 -3.26 -8.60
N ARG A 41 -48.21 -2.13 -7.87
CA ARG A 41 -47.08 -1.69 -7.04
C ARG A 41 -46.75 -2.67 -5.91
N VAL A 42 -47.76 -3.26 -5.27
CA VAL A 42 -47.56 -4.27 -4.22
C VAL A 42 -46.89 -5.52 -4.79
N THR A 43 -47.28 -5.95 -5.99
CA THR A 43 -46.62 -7.09 -6.65
C THR A 43 -45.18 -6.80 -7.08
N ASP A 44 -44.89 -5.60 -7.58
CA ASP A 44 -43.53 -5.16 -7.90
C ASP A 44 -42.64 -5.15 -6.65
N LEU A 45 -43.10 -4.51 -5.57
CA LEU A 45 -42.36 -4.44 -4.31
C LEU A 45 -42.09 -5.82 -3.72
N ALA A 46 -43.05 -6.74 -3.77
CA ALA A 46 -42.85 -8.12 -3.32
C ALA A 46 -41.76 -8.84 -4.11
N SER A 47 -41.73 -8.66 -5.44
CA SER A 47 -40.69 -9.24 -6.30
C SER A 47 -39.30 -8.65 -6.02
N ARG A 48 -39.22 -7.33 -5.82
CA ARG A 48 -37.99 -6.63 -5.47
C ARG A 48 -37.46 -7.04 -4.11
N LEU A 49 -38.35 -7.22 -3.13
CA LEU A 49 -37.97 -7.68 -1.80
C LEU A 49 -37.35 -9.08 -1.87
N LYS A 50 -37.99 -10.00 -2.60
CA LYS A 50 -37.46 -11.36 -2.81
C LYS A 50 -36.08 -11.34 -3.47
N ASN A 51 -35.88 -10.51 -4.49
CA ASN A 51 -34.57 -10.37 -5.15
C ASN A 51 -33.52 -9.72 -4.23
N ALA A 52 -33.92 -8.80 -3.37
CA ALA A 52 -33.03 -8.20 -2.37
C ALA A 52 -32.62 -9.22 -1.29
N GLU A 53 -33.53 -10.12 -0.90
CA GLU A 53 -33.22 -11.20 0.05
C GLU A 53 -32.25 -12.22 -0.54
N THR A 54 -32.44 -12.64 -1.80
CA THR A 54 -31.53 -13.57 -2.46
C THR A 54 -30.13 -12.98 -2.66
N THR A 55 -30.04 -11.72 -3.09
CA THR A 55 -28.75 -11.02 -3.23
C THR A 55 -28.04 -10.82 -1.90
N LYS A 56 -28.78 -10.55 -0.81
CA LYS A 56 -28.21 -10.47 0.54
C LYS A 56 -27.59 -11.80 0.98
N LEU A 57 -28.22 -12.93 0.66
CA LEU A 57 -27.69 -14.26 0.99
C LEU A 57 -26.42 -14.59 0.19
N ASP A 58 -26.41 -14.33 -1.12
CA ASP A 58 -25.21 -14.51 -1.96
C ASP A 58 -24.04 -13.65 -1.45
N LEU A 59 -24.31 -12.39 -1.10
CA LEU A 59 -23.28 -11.49 -0.59
C LEU A 59 -22.71 -11.97 0.76
N ALA A 60 -23.55 -12.51 1.64
CA ALA A 60 -23.10 -13.07 2.92
C ALA A 60 -22.19 -14.29 2.73
N GLU A 61 -22.51 -15.16 1.77
CA GLU A 61 -21.67 -16.32 1.43
C GLU A 61 -20.32 -15.88 0.84
N ARG A 62 -20.33 -14.92 -0.09
CA ARG A 62 -19.12 -14.35 -0.67
C ARG A 62 -18.22 -13.70 0.38
N LEU A 63 -18.82 -12.97 1.32
CA LEU A 63 -18.08 -12.34 2.43
C LEU A 63 -17.42 -13.40 3.32
N SER A 64 -18.16 -14.44 3.70
CA SER A 64 -17.64 -15.57 4.49
C SER A 64 -16.44 -16.25 3.79
N LYS A 65 -16.58 -16.52 2.49
CA LYS A 65 -15.51 -17.12 1.69
C LYS A 65 -14.27 -16.22 1.60
N ALA A 66 -14.47 -14.92 1.34
CA ALA A 66 -13.37 -13.96 1.29
C ALA A 66 -12.63 -13.85 2.63
N MET A 67 -13.36 -13.82 3.75
CA MET A 67 -12.77 -13.79 5.09
C MET A 67 -11.90 -15.02 5.35
N LYS A 68 -12.38 -16.21 4.98
CA LYS A 68 -11.62 -17.45 5.12
C LYS A 68 -10.33 -17.46 4.28
N THR A 69 -10.40 -16.96 3.05
CA THR A 69 -9.21 -16.81 2.20
C THR A 69 -8.21 -15.83 2.79
N ILE A 70 -8.66 -14.70 3.32
CA ILE A 70 -7.78 -13.71 3.98
C ILE A 70 -7.07 -14.34 5.19
N GLU A 71 -7.79 -15.12 6.00
CA GLU A 71 -7.20 -15.78 7.17
C GLU A 71 -6.13 -16.81 6.78
N ASN A 72 -6.40 -17.61 5.74
CA ASN A 72 -5.42 -18.56 5.21
C ASN A 72 -4.19 -17.84 4.64
N LEU A 73 -4.38 -16.76 3.88
CA LEU A 73 -3.26 -15.96 3.35
C LEU A 73 -2.42 -15.33 4.46
N LYS A 74 -3.05 -14.86 5.54
CA LYS A 74 -2.35 -14.33 6.72
C LYS A 74 -1.55 -15.42 7.43
N SER A 75 -2.10 -16.61 7.62
CA SER A 75 -1.41 -17.71 8.29
C SER A 75 -0.23 -18.21 7.44
N GLU A 76 -0.40 -18.37 6.13
CA GLU A 76 0.68 -18.72 5.20
C GLU A 76 1.79 -17.67 5.21
N ARG A 77 1.45 -16.37 5.19
CA ARG A 77 2.44 -15.27 5.29
C ARG A 77 3.19 -15.33 6.62
N THR A 78 2.50 -15.62 7.72
CA THR A 78 3.12 -15.69 9.06
C THR A 78 4.08 -16.87 9.16
N VAL A 79 3.70 -18.04 8.64
CA VAL A 79 4.56 -19.24 8.62
C VAL A 79 5.77 -19.03 7.72
N LYS A 80 5.60 -18.52 6.50
CA LYS A 80 6.72 -18.19 5.60
C LYS A 80 7.65 -17.15 6.19
N LYS A 81 7.10 -16.11 6.83
CA LYS A 81 7.89 -15.11 7.55
C LYS A 81 8.69 -15.77 8.67
N ARG A 82 8.06 -16.60 9.51
CA ARG A 82 8.72 -17.25 10.66
C ARG A 82 9.79 -18.27 10.29
N ALA A 83 9.55 -19.07 9.24
CA ALA A 83 10.52 -20.02 8.69
C ALA A 83 11.75 -19.33 8.10
N PHE A 84 11.60 -18.07 7.71
CA PHE A 84 12.64 -17.27 7.08
C PHE A 84 13.36 -16.31 8.08
N THR A 85 12.72 -15.92 9.20
CA THR A 85 13.19 -14.79 10.03
C THR A 85 14.21 -15.08 11.14
N SER A 86 14.54 -16.31 11.53
CA SER A 86 15.27 -16.48 12.81
C SER A 86 16.79 -16.62 12.73
N SER A 87 17.40 -16.83 11.56
CA SER A 87 18.84 -17.17 11.57
C SER A 87 19.65 -16.82 10.32
N GLN A 88 19.01 -16.45 9.21
CA GLN A 88 19.70 -16.25 7.94
C GLN A 88 19.23 -14.96 7.28
N VAL A 89 19.97 -13.87 7.55
CA VAL A 89 19.76 -12.58 6.89
C VAL A 89 21.02 -12.27 6.12
N ALA A 90 20.89 -12.11 4.82
CA ALA A 90 21.94 -11.61 3.96
C ALA A 90 21.33 -10.88 2.75
N PHE A 91 22.07 -9.90 2.24
CA PHE A 91 21.80 -9.25 0.98
C PHE A 91 23.10 -8.84 0.28
N TYR A 92 23.02 -8.71 -1.04
CA TYR A 92 24.05 -8.14 -1.91
C TYR A 92 23.35 -7.43 -3.07
N ALA A 93 23.67 -6.16 -3.25
CA ALA A 93 23.19 -5.32 -4.32
C ALA A 93 24.32 -4.47 -4.90
N ALA A 94 24.23 -4.12 -6.17
CA ALA A 94 25.19 -3.26 -6.84
C ALA A 94 24.50 -2.20 -7.71
N LEU A 95 25.27 -1.19 -8.11
CA LEU A 95 24.84 -0.24 -9.12
C LEU A 95 25.01 -0.87 -10.49
N ARG A 96 23.91 -1.11 -11.18
CA ARG A 96 23.92 -1.48 -12.59
C ARG A 96 24.09 -0.26 -13.47
N HIS A 97 23.54 0.87 -13.05
CA HIS A 97 23.71 2.16 -13.72
C HIS A 97 24.55 3.13 -12.88
N SER A 98 25.48 3.84 -13.52
CA SER A 98 26.28 4.87 -12.86
C SER A 98 25.40 5.97 -12.30
N VAL A 99 25.76 6.48 -11.13
CA VAL A 99 25.04 7.56 -10.45
C VAL A 99 25.89 8.82 -10.50
N HIS A 100 25.34 9.86 -11.14
CA HIS A 100 26.04 11.11 -11.41
C HIS A 100 25.55 12.26 -10.53
N ALA A 101 26.42 13.25 -10.30
CA ALA A 101 26.04 14.59 -9.79
C ALA A 101 25.14 14.57 -8.55
N MET A 102 25.51 13.77 -7.54
CA MET A 102 24.71 13.60 -6.34
C MET A 102 24.88 14.78 -5.37
N ASP A 103 23.76 15.22 -4.80
CA ASP A 103 23.77 16.15 -3.68
C ASP A 103 24.47 15.52 -2.45
N PRO A 104 25.05 16.33 -1.54
CA PRO A 104 25.55 15.84 -0.27
C PRO A 104 24.46 15.12 0.53
N HIS A 105 24.81 14.00 1.17
CA HIS A 105 23.91 13.17 1.97
C HIS A 105 22.72 12.57 1.20
N HIS A 106 22.85 12.41 -0.11
CA HIS A 106 21.90 11.70 -0.96
C HIS A 106 22.04 10.18 -0.80
N ALA A 107 20.92 9.48 -0.60
CA ALA A 107 20.92 8.02 -0.50
C ALA A 107 21.36 7.38 -1.81
N VAL A 108 22.29 6.42 -1.75
CA VAL A 108 22.73 5.65 -2.91
C VAL A 108 21.80 4.43 -3.05
N VAL A 109 21.07 4.36 -4.15
CA VAL A 109 20.14 3.26 -4.44
C VAL A 109 20.83 2.25 -5.35
N PHE A 110 21.23 1.10 -4.81
CA PHE A 110 21.78 -0.02 -5.58
C PHE A 110 20.61 -0.77 -6.23
N ASP A 111 20.52 -0.66 -7.55
CA ASP A 111 19.36 -1.03 -8.37
C ASP A 111 19.41 -2.46 -8.93
N ASP A 112 20.52 -3.17 -8.76
CA ASP A 112 20.65 -4.59 -9.10
C ASP A 112 20.85 -5.46 -7.86
N VAL A 113 19.80 -6.21 -7.49
CA VAL A 113 19.78 -7.05 -6.28
C VAL A 113 20.01 -8.51 -6.66
N PHE A 114 21.24 -8.97 -6.48
CA PHE A 114 21.67 -10.34 -6.79
C PHE A 114 21.24 -11.35 -5.73
N THR A 115 21.36 -10.98 -4.46
CA THR A 115 21.01 -11.85 -3.34
C THR A 115 20.20 -11.05 -2.35
N SER A 116 19.02 -11.55 -2.01
CA SER A 116 18.32 -11.14 -0.82
C SER A 116 17.62 -12.35 -0.23
N THR A 117 17.93 -12.61 1.03
CA THR A 117 17.37 -13.77 1.72
C THR A 117 15.83 -13.66 1.82
N SER A 118 15.26 -12.45 1.98
CA SER A 118 13.83 -12.22 1.68
C SER A 118 13.54 -10.87 1.03
N PRO A 119 12.38 -10.73 0.38
CA PRO A 119 12.01 -9.50 -0.35
C PRO A 119 12.01 -8.23 0.51
N ASP A 120 11.89 -8.36 1.84
CA ASP A 120 11.74 -7.21 2.75
C ASP A 120 13.09 -6.75 3.36
N VAL A 121 14.22 -7.40 3.05
CA VAL A 121 15.53 -7.12 3.70
C VAL A 121 16.22 -5.90 3.11
N TYR A 122 16.24 -5.77 1.79
CA TYR A 122 16.81 -4.62 1.09
C TYR A 122 15.79 -4.09 0.09
N ASN A 123 15.60 -2.78 0.06
CA ASN A 123 14.63 -2.11 -0.79
C ASN A 123 15.36 -1.36 -1.92
N ASP A 124 15.18 -1.85 -3.14
CA ASP A 124 15.78 -1.36 -4.39
C ASP A 124 15.19 -0.03 -4.89
N VAL A 125 14.13 0.48 -4.25
CA VAL A 125 13.53 1.78 -4.57
C VAL A 125 14.18 2.90 -3.74
N ASN A 126 14.60 2.61 -2.51
CA ASN A 126 15.12 3.62 -1.59
C ASN A 126 16.55 3.36 -1.09
N GLY A 127 17.16 2.23 -1.45
CA GLY A 127 18.53 1.88 -1.09
C GLY A 127 18.72 1.41 0.36
N MET A 128 17.64 1.11 1.08
CA MET A 128 17.70 0.83 2.52
C MET A 128 17.62 -0.66 2.81
N PHE A 129 18.56 -1.13 3.63
CA PHE A 129 18.43 -2.38 4.37
C PHE A 129 17.53 -2.17 5.59
N THR A 130 16.61 -3.11 5.84
CA THR A 130 15.76 -3.12 7.05
C THR A 130 16.06 -4.36 7.88
N ALA A 131 16.46 -4.19 9.14
CA ALA A 131 16.77 -5.33 10.01
C ALA A 131 15.51 -6.13 10.37
N PRO A 132 15.37 -7.41 9.96
CA PRO A 132 14.19 -8.20 10.28
C PRO A 132 14.17 -8.69 11.75
N VAL A 133 15.34 -8.71 12.40
CA VAL A 133 15.56 -9.10 13.81
C VAL A 133 16.63 -8.19 14.42
N SER A 134 16.64 -8.07 15.74
CA SER A 134 17.71 -7.38 16.45
C SER A 134 18.98 -8.25 16.46
N GLY A 135 20.14 -7.68 16.20
CA GLY A 135 21.37 -8.47 16.17
C GLY A 135 22.64 -7.70 15.82
N LEU A 136 23.75 -8.43 15.77
CA LEU A 136 25.00 -7.93 15.22
C LEU A 136 25.04 -8.25 13.72
N TYR A 137 25.21 -7.22 12.91
CA TYR A 137 25.32 -7.31 11.46
C TYR A 137 26.72 -6.95 11.00
N CYS A 138 27.18 -7.58 9.92
CA CYS A 138 28.35 -7.17 9.16
C CYS A 138 27.87 -6.51 7.89
N PHE A 139 28.31 -5.28 7.63
CA PHE A 139 28.05 -4.56 6.39
C PHE A 139 29.36 -4.25 5.70
N SER A 140 29.38 -4.38 4.38
CA SER A 140 30.51 -3.98 3.54
C SER A 140 29.98 -3.28 2.30
N TRP A 141 30.65 -2.19 1.92
CA TRP A 141 30.33 -1.48 0.68
C TRP A 141 31.61 -1.04 -0.01
N THR A 142 31.52 -0.90 -1.32
CA THR A 142 32.58 -0.44 -2.21
C THR A 142 32.05 0.72 -3.03
N ASN A 143 32.79 1.81 -3.07
CA ASN A 143 32.57 2.91 -4.00
C ASN A 143 33.61 2.79 -5.12
N ASN A 144 33.17 2.84 -6.37
CA ASN A 144 34.06 3.02 -7.51
C ASN A 144 33.78 4.38 -8.14
N VAL A 145 34.82 5.16 -8.44
CA VAL A 145 34.72 6.47 -9.09
C VAL A 145 35.48 6.47 -10.41
N ASP A 146 34.99 7.24 -11.37
CA ASP A 146 35.59 7.40 -12.69
C ASP A 146 36.86 8.26 -12.64
N ALA A 147 37.54 8.43 -13.77
CA ALA A 147 38.71 9.28 -13.87
C ALA A 147 38.39 10.73 -13.50
N THR A 148 39.34 11.40 -12.82
CA THR A 148 39.24 12.81 -12.37
C THR A 148 38.17 13.13 -11.31
N ASP A 149 37.47 12.10 -10.81
CA ASP A 149 36.39 12.20 -9.83
C ASP A 149 36.85 11.86 -8.40
N TYR A 150 36.03 12.24 -7.42
CA TYR A 150 36.21 11.79 -6.04
C TYR A 150 34.87 11.75 -5.32
N GLN A 151 34.69 10.79 -4.43
CA GLN A 151 33.43 10.63 -3.71
C GLN A 151 33.66 10.06 -2.30
N SER A 152 33.18 10.78 -1.30
CA SER A 152 32.94 10.22 0.03
C SER A 152 31.57 9.54 0.07
N THR A 153 31.48 8.43 0.80
CA THR A 153 30.20 7.83 1.19
C THR A 153 30.19 7.49 2.66
N GLU A 154 28.98 7.41 3.21
CA GLU A 154 28.72 7.13 4.62
C GLU A 154 27.76 5.95 4.72
N LEU A 155 28.08 4.98 5.58
CA LEU A 155 27.09 4.04 6.07
C LEU A 155 26.33 4.68 7.23
N VAL A 156 25.01 4.69 7.13
CA VAL A 156 24.11 5.39 8.04
C VAL A 156 23.16 4.42 8.71
N LEU A 157 23.00 4.54 10.02
CA LEU A 157 21.98 3.85 10.82
C LEU A 157 20.99 4.89 11.34
N GLU A 158 19.72 4.77 10.95
CA GLU A 158 18.65 5.67 11.40
C GLU A 158 19.02 7.17 11.31
N GLY A 159 19.67 7.56 10.20
CA GLY A 159 20.08 8.94 9.92
C GLY A 159 21.42 9.36 10.53
N LYS A 160 22.01 8.52 11.40
CA LYS A 160 23.33 8.77 12.00
C LYS A 160 24.46 8.09 11.21
N PRO A 161 25.49 8.82 10.77
CA PRO A 161 26.69 8.22 10.17
C PRO A 161 27.42 7.31 11.15
N MET A 162 27.78 6.11 10.69
CA MET A 162 28.47 5.09 11.48
C MET A 162 29.87 4.80 10.96
N ALA A 163 30.11 4.89 9.65
CA ALA A 163 31.41 4.74 9.02
C ALA A 163 31.47 5.47 7.68
N TRP A 164 32.69 5.75 7.22
CA TRP A 164 32.98 6.51 6.00
C TRP A 164 33.93 5.75 5.08
N ALA A 165 33.80 5.98 3.78
CA ALA A 165 34.72 5.57 2.73
C ALA A 165 34.99 6.76 1.78
N TYR A 166 36.18 6.81 1.18
CA TYR A 166 36.57 7.92 0.30
C TYR A 166 37.42 7.36 -0.85
N ALA A 167 36.92 7.51 -2.08
CA ALA A 167 37.66 7.18 -3.30
C ALA A 167 37.99 8.48 -4.05
N ASP A 168 39.18 8.54 -4.63
CA ASP A 168 39.72 9.77 -5.24
C ASP A 168 40.68 9.43 -6.38
N THR A 169 40.34 9.86 -7.58
CA THR A 169 41.18 9.83 -8.80
C THR A 169 41.46 11.26 -9.28
N LYS A 170 41.20 12.27 -8.45
CA LYS A 170 41.36 13.67 -8.82
C LYS A 170 42.81 13.98 -9.16
N GLY A 171 43.00 14.58 -10.33
CA GLY A 171 44.31 15.01 -10.79
C GLY A 171 45.09 13.91 -11.51
N ASP A 172 44.51 12.72 -11.69
CA ASP A 172 44.96 11.83 -12.76
C ASP A 172 44.59 12.44 -14.12
N GLN A 173 45.53 12.43 -15.07
CA GLN A 173 45.30 12.88 -16.45
C GLN A 173 44.92 11.71 -17.37
N ASN A 174 44.95 10.49 -16.86
CA ASN A 174 44.48 9.32 -17.55
C ASN A 174 42.95 9.23 -17.48
N GLU A 175 42.28 9.44 -18.60
CA GLU A 175 40.81 9.36 -18.69
C GLU A 175 40.28 7.92 -18.50
N ASP A 176 41.16 6.93 -18.48
CA ASP A 176 40.84 5.51 -18.26
C ASP A 176 41.09 5.04 -16.81
N ASP A 177 41.48 5.93 -15.88
CA ASP A 177 41.72 5.53 -14.48
C ASP A 177 40.44 5.43 -13.65
N TYR A 178 40.39 4.45 -12.75
CA TYR A 178 39.26 4.22 -11.85
C TYR A 178 39.76 4.04 -10.42
N GLY A 179 39.08 4.70 -9.48
CA GLY A 179 39.43 4.66 -8.06
C GLY A 179 38.40 3.88 -7.28
N SER A 180 38.85 2.98 -6.42
CA SER A 180 37.96 2.21 -5.55
C SER A 180 38.32 2.36 -4.08
N SER A 181 37.29 2.44 -3.23
CA SER A 181 37.42 2.37 -1.77
C SER A 181 36.33 1.47 -1.22
N SER A 182 36.73 0.50 -0.40
CA SER A 182 35.81 -0.37 0.34
C SER A 182 35.93 -0.15 1.83
N GLN A 183 34.83 -0.38 2.56
CA GLN A 183 34.83 -0.34 4.01
C GLN A 183 33.89 -1.40 4.58
N THR A 184 34.25 -1.94 5.75
CA THR A 184 33.48 -2.96 6.46
C THR A 184 33.22 -2.52 7.90
N ILE A 185 32.01 -2.74 8.41
CA ILE A 185 31.63 -2.44 9.80
C ILE A 185 30.80 -3.56 10.41
N LEU A 186 31.08 -3.86 11.68
CA LEU A 186 30.22 -4.65 12.55
C LEU A 186 29.33 -3.70 13.36
N LEU A 187 28.02 -3.83 13.22
CA LEU A 187 27.05 -2.89 13.75
C LEU A 187 25.90 -3.63 14.45
N LYS A 188 25.56 -3.19 15.67
CA LYS A 188 24.32 -3.62 16.32
C LYS A 188 23.15 -2.85 15.70
N VAL A 189 22.16 -3.57 15.22
CA VAL A 189 20.98 -3.00 14.58
C VAL A 189 19.76 -3.66 15.19
N ASP A 190 18.83 -2.85 15.67
CA ASP A 190 17.59 -3.34 16.26
C ASP A 190 16.57 -3.66 15.17
N LYS A 191 15.67 -4.60 15.47
CA LYS A 191 14.59 -4.97 14.55
C LYS A 191 13.80 -3.74 14.08
N GLY A 192 13.66 -3.63 12.77
CA GLY A 192 12.93 -2.55 12.10
C GLY A 192 13.75 -1.28 11.86
N GLN A 193 14.98 -1.20 12.33
CA GLN A 193 15.89 -0.12 11.97
C GLN A 193 16.45 -0.30 10.56
N HIS A 194 16.85 0.82 9.98
CA HIS A 194 17.31 0.93 8.61
C HIS A 194 18.79 1.30 8.55
N VAL A 195 19.50 0.63 7.65
CA VAL A 195 20.90 0.90 7.30
C VAL A 195 20.99 1.18 5.81
N TRP A 196 21.72 2.22 5.41
CA TRP A 196 21.90 2.53 4.00
C TRP A 196 23.21 3.26 3.75
N ILE A 197 23.61 3.33 2.48
CA ILE A 197 24.74 4.15 2.03
C ILE A 197 24.21 5.47 1.52
N ARG A 198 24.88 6.57 1.86
CA ARG A 198 24.65 7.88 1.25
C ARG A 198 25.95 8.54 0.84
N THR A 199 25.90 9.54 -0.01
CA THR A 199 27.04 10.41 -0.29
C THR A 199 27.42 11.20 0.97
N GLY A 200 28.72 11.38 1.21
CA GLY A 200 29.17 12.27 2.27
C GLY A 200 29.18 13.74 1.81
N ALA A 201 29.64 14.63 2.69
CA ALA A 201 29.71 16.06 2.39
C ALA A 201 30.74 16.43 1.31
N GLN A 202 31.71 15.55 1.04
CA GLN A 202 32.75 15.76 0.05
C GLN A 202 32.56 14.81 -1.11
N GLY A 203 32.33 15.35 -2.29
CA GLY A 203 32.22 14.54 -3.50
C GLY A 203 32.01 15.43 -4.70
N LYS A 204 32.63 15.04 -5.80
CA LYS A 204 32.41 15.62 -7.10
C LYS A 204 32.73 14.53 -8.10
N GLY A 205 31.67 13.96 -8.68
CA GLY A 205 31.84 12.92 -9.68
C GLY A 205 30.71 11.93 -9.75
N THR A 206 31.08 10.76 -10.25
CA THR A 206 30.22 9.62 -10.54
C THR A 206 30.57 8.46 -9.62
N LEU A 207 29.55 7.78 -9.09
CA LEU A 207 29.70 6.40 -8.62
C LEU A 207 29.48 5.48 -9.81
N HIS A 208 30.52 4.76 -10.19
CA HIS A 208 30.52 3.90 -11.36
C HIS A 208 29.58 2.70 -11.17
N GLY A 209 28.74 2.43 -12.17
CA GLY A 209 27.81 1.31 -12.24
C GLY A 209 28.51 0.01 -12.63
N GLU A 210 27.86 -0.81 -13.47
CA GLU A 210 28.39 -2.10 -13.97
C GLU A 210 28.88 -3.05 -12.85
N ASP A 211 28.18 -3.03 -11.72
CA ASP A 211 28.43 -3.83 -10.53
C ASP A 211 29.72 -3.51 -9.74
N TYR A 212 30.50 -2.50 -10.15
CA TYR A 212 31.73 -2.10 -9.45
C TYR A 212 31.46 -1.43 -8.10
N THR A 213 30.39 -0.62 -8.02
CA THR A 213 29.92 -0.01 -6.77
C THR A 213 28.85 -0.89 -6.15
N SER A 214 29.07 -1.37 -4.93
CA SER A 214 28.23 -2.40 -4.31
C SER A 214 28.03 -2.22 -2.82
N PHE A 215 26.94 -2.81 -2.32
CA PHE A 215 26.59 -2.85 -0.90
C PHE A 215 26.09 -4.24 -0.52
N SER A 216 26.63 -4.75 0.58
CA SER A 216 26.32 -6.07 1.11
C SER A 216 26.20 -6.05 2.61
N GLY A 217 25.48 -7.02 3.15
CA GLY A 217 25.50 -7.27 4.57
C GLY A 217 24.80 -8.54 4.96
N PHE A 218 25.13 -9.02 6.16
CA PHE A 218 24.54 -10.24 6.72
C PHE A 218 24.49 -10.20 8.24
N LEU A 219 23.55 -10.96 8.81
CA LEU A 219 23.44 -11.18 10.24
C LEU A 219 24.57 -12.10 10.70
N VAL A 220 25.37 -11.65 11.66
CA VAL A 220 26.39 -12.47 12.33
C VAL A 220 25.72 -13.34 13.39
N TYR A 221 24.94 -12.73 14.28
CA TYR A 221 24.10 -13.44 15.25
C TYR A 221 22.94 -12.54 15.69
N GLN A 222 21.80 -13.18 15.96
CA GLN A 222 20.64 -12.52 16.55
C GLN A 222 20.89 -12.25 18.04
N THR A 223 20.39 -11.12 18.54
CA THR A 223 20.33 -10.82 19.98
C THR A 223 18.88 -10.83 20.43
N ASP A 224 18.62 -11.36 21.63
CA ASP A 224 17.29 -11.30 22.22
C ASP A 224 17.00 -9.88 22.73
N ASP A 225 15.78 -9.38 22.50
CA ASP A 225 15.31 -8.06 22.99
C ASP A 225 15.20 -7.99 24.55
N SER A 226 15.79 -8.94 25.29
CA SER A 226 15.55 -9.17 26.71
C SER A 226 16.57 -8.56 27.68
N THR A 227 17.50 -7.71 27.24
CA THR A 227 18.48 -7.08 28.16
C THR A 227 18.60 -5.57 27.98
N SER A 228 17.57 -4.84 28.46
CA SER A 228 17.79 -3.52 29.06
C SER A 228 17.04 -3.39 30.40
N THR A 229 17.48 -4.18 31.37
CA THR A 229 17.35 -3.79 32.79
C THR A 229 18.67 -4.10 33.50
N GLY A 230 19.37 -3.04 33.93
CA GLY A 230 20.43 -3.06 34.95
C GLY A 230 21.85 -3.42 34.47
N ASP A 231 22.72 -2.42 34.34
CA ASP A 231 23.60 -1.97 35.43
C ASP A 231 24.05 -0.51 35.20
#